data_AF-A0A967IKX1-F1
#
_entry.id   AF-A0A967IKX1-F1
#
_cell.length_a   1.000
_cell.length_b   1.000
_cell.length_c   1.000
_cell.angle_alpha   90.00
_cell.angle_beta   90.00
_cell.angle_gamma   90.00
#
_symmetry.space_group_name_H-M   'P 1'
#
loop_
_entity.id
_entity.type
_entity.pdbx_description
1 polymer ?
#
loop_
_entity_poly.entity_id
_entity_poly.type
_entity_poly.pdbx_seq_one_letter_code
_entity_poly.pdbx_strand_id
1 'polypeptide(L)'
;DGDVDRVFSNGANKVIESFYTCQFVAHANMEPQNCTAWYHDDKVELWAPTQTPGRGRGIANVANVLGIDRGRVVVHQTRAGGGFGRRLINDPMCEAAAVSKRIGAPVRLQWSREDDMTHDFYRAGGFHAVKGAVDQAGRLIAFQDHLITMTHDDKEPVSGGNMSEDEPPAGLIENVELRQT
;
A
#
# COMPACT_ATOMS: atom_id res chain seq x y z
N ASP A 1 15.19 19.31 8.06
CA ASP A 1 15.28 20.37 9.09
C ASP A 1 16.66 20.44 9.72
N GLY A 2 17.09 21.65 10.07
CA GLY A 2 18.33 21.89 10.82
C GLY A 2 19.61 21.59 10.03
N ASP A 3 20.68 21.27 10.77
CA ASP A 3 22.01 20.95 10.24
C ASP A 3 22.54 19.69 10.94
N VAL A 4 22.24 18.54 10.35
CA VAL A 4 22.63 17.23 10.88
C VAL A 4 24.14 17.03 10.88
N ASP A 5 24.86 17.58 9.89
CA ASP A 5 26.31 17.44 9.75
C ASP A 5 27.07 18.14 10.88
N ARG A 6 26.60 19.31 11.31
CA ARG A 6 27.12 20.02 12.48
C ARG A 6 26.94 19.21 13.76
N VAL A 7 25.80 18.51 13.92
CA VAL A 7 25.54 17.68 15.11
C VAL A 7 26.40 16.42 15.10
N PHE A 8 26.55 15.78 13.94
CA PHE A 8 27.36 14.56 13.79
C PHE A 8 28.87 14.81 13.93
N SER A 9 29.36 16.00 13.57
CA SER A 9 30.78 16.36 13.71
C SER A 9 31.19 16.76 15.13
N ASN A 10 30.22 16.99 16.03
CA ASN A 10 30.50 17.30 17.43
C ASN A 10 30.88 16.03 18.22
N GLY A 11 32.17 15.88 18.53
CA GLY A 11 32.70 14.72 19.25
C GLY A 11 32.20 14.52 20.69
N ALA A 12 31.45 15.47 21.26
CA ALA A 12 30.77 15.27 22.54
C ALA A 12 29.49 14.42 22.43
N ASN A 13 28.95 14.29 21.21
CA ASN A 13 27.74 13.53 20.94
C ASN A 13 28.09 12.07 20.64
N LYS A 14 27.22 11.15 21.04
CA LYS A 14 27.33 9.75 20.64
C LYS A 14 26.59 9.56 19.32
N VAL A 15 27.35 9.29 18.26
CA VAL A 15 26.83 9.01 16.91
C VAL A 15 26.76 7.51 16.69
N ILE A 16 25.64 7.04 16.12
CA ILE A 16 25.38 5.63 15.81
C ILE A 16 24.90 5.54 14.36
N GLU A 17 25.47 4.61 13.61
CA GLU A 17 25.15 4.35 12.21
C GLU A 17 24.75 2.88 12.04
N SER A 18 23.73 2.62 11.23
CA SER A 18 23.30 1.26 10.90
C SER A 18 22.58 1.18 9.57
N PHE A 19 22.60 0.01 8.96
CA PHE A 19 21.88 -0.31 7.74
C PHE A 19 20.82 -1.36 8.02
N TYR A 20 19.61 -1.13 7.52
CA TYR A 20 18.46 -2.01 7.70
C TYR A 20 17.89 -2.43 6.35
N THR A 21 17.31 -3.62 6.31
CA THR A 21 16.63 -4.14 5.11
C THR A 21 15.18 -4.48 5.45
N CYS A 22 14.28 -4.11 4.54
CA CYS A 22 12.87 -4.49 4.55
C CYS A 22 12.64 -5.43 3.38
N GLN A 23 12.13 -6.62 3.66
CA GLN A 23 11.78 -7.60 2.64
C GLN A 23 10.39 -7.32 2.07
N PHE A 24 10.12 -7.81 0.87
CA PHE A 24 8.76 -7.90 0.36
C PHE A 24 7.92 -8.82 1.24
N VAL A 25 6.70 -8.40 1.56
CA VAL A 25 5.79 -9.16 2.41
C VAL A 25 4.41 -9.24 1.78
N ALA A 26 3.93 -10.47 1.62
CA ALA A 26 2.56 -10.76 1.20
C ALA A 26 1.59 -10.46 2.34
N HIS A 27 0.38 -10.04 2.00
CA HIS A 27 -0.68 -9.80 2.97
C HIS A 27 -1.22 -11.10 3.58
N ALA A 28 -1.23 -12.18 2.79
CA ALA A 28 -1.58 -13.53 3.22
C ALA A 28 -2.87 -13.63 4.05
N ASN A 29 -3.91 -12.86 3.70
CA ASN A 29 -5.22 -12.96 4.34
C ASN A 29 -5.77 -14.39 4.22
N MET A 30 -6.34 -14.92 5.31
CA MET A 30 -6.78 -16.32 5.41
C MET A 30 -7.82 -16.69 4.34
N GLU A 31 -8.76 -15.78 4.06
CA GLU A 31 -9.71 -15.92 2.95
C GLU A 31 -9.11 -15.35 1.66
N PRO A 32 -8.80 -16.14 0.62
CA PRO A 32 -8.30 -15.63 -0.67
C PRO A 32 -9.21 -14.59 -1.33
N GLN A 33 -8.65 -13.81 -2.25
CA GLN A 33 -9.41 -12.87 -3.08
C GLN A 33 -10.61 -13.54 -3.75
N ASN A 34 -11.77 -12.89 -3.66
CA ASN A 34 -13.02 -13.39 -4.23
C ASN A 34 -14.00 -12.24 -4.52
N CYS A 35 -14.96 -12.50 -5.41
CA CYS A 35 -16.09 -11.63 -5.68
C CYS A 35 -17.20 -12.43 -6.36
N THR A 36 -18.46 -12.19 -6.00
CA THR A 36 -19.60 -12.59 -6.82
C THR A 36 -20.08 -11.39 -7.62
N ALA A 37 -20.33 -11.55 -8.92
CA ALA A 37 -20.81 -10.49 -9.80
C ALA A 37 -22.03 -10.95 -10.59
N TRP A 38 -22.97 -10.04 -10.79
CA TRP A 38 -24.10 -10.23 -11.70
C TRP A 38 -24.30 -8.99 -12.54
N TYR A 39 -23.88 -9.05 -13.80
CA TYR A 39 -24.16 -8.02 -14.80
C TYR A 39 -25.48 -8.32 -15.49
N HIS A 40 -26.41 -7.37 -15.48
CA HIS A 40 -27.71 -7.45 -16.13
C HIS A 40 -28.32 -6.06 -16.29
N ASP A 41 -29.23 -5.86 -17.26
CA ASP A 41 -29.96 -4.58 -17.44
C ASP A 41 -29.06 -3.33 -17.44
N ASP A 42 -27.86 -3.45 -18.04
CA ASP A 42 -26.80 -2.44 -18.04
C ASP A 42 -26.40 -1.91 -16.65
N LYS A 43 -26.51 -2.77 -15.64
CA LYS A 43 -25.97 -2.60 -14.29
C LYS A 43 -25.19 -3.83 -13.84
N VAL A 44 -24.41 -3.68 -12.78
CA VAL A 44 -23.73 -4.79 -12.12
C VAL A 44 -23.94 -4.73 -10.62
N GLU A 45 -24.28 -5.87 -10.04
CA GLU A 45 -24.30 -6.08 -8.60
C GLU A 45 -23.12 -6.96 -8.19
N LEU A 46 -22.42 -6.56 -7.13
CA LEU A 46 -21.20 -7.20 -6.67
C LEU A 46 -21.32 -7.54 -5.19
N TRP A 47 -20.94 -8.75 -4.80
CA TRP A 47 -20.74 -9.15 -3.41
C TRP A 47 -19.25 -9.40 -3.21
N ALA A 48 -18.60 -8.50 -2.47
CA ALA A 48 -17.15 -8.48 -2.36
C ALA A 48 -16.70 -8.17 -0.93
N PRO A 49 -15.71 -8.91 -0.39
CA PRO A 49 -15.06 -8.54 0.86
C PRO A 49 -14.00 -7.48 0.55
N THR A 50 -14.42 -6.24 0.30
CA THR A 50 -13.52 -5.12 -0.05
C THR A 50 -13.30 -4.20 1.15
N GLN A 51 -12.13 -3.57 1.27
CA GLN A 51 -11.89 -2.49 2.23
C GLN A 51 -12.25 -1.11 1.67
N THR A 52 -12.49 -1.00 0.36
CA THR A 52 -12.81 0.25 -0.34
C THR A 52 -14.04 0.10 -1.27
N PRO A 53 -15.24 -0.17 -0.70
CA PRO A 53 -16.46 -0.31 -1.49
C PRO A 53 -16.89 1.00 -2.17
N GLY A 54 -16.63 2.14 -1.51
CA GLY A 54 -16.95 3.50 -1.97
C GLY A 54 -15.76 4.26 -2.58
N ARG A 55 -15.93 5.59 -2.76
CA ARG A 55 -15.07 6.55 -3.47
C ARG A 55 -13.62 6.11 -3.66
N GLY A 56 -13.28 5.78 -4.91
CA GLY A 56 -11.91 5.78 -5.40
C GLY A 56 -11.65 4.70 -6.45
N ARG A 57 -11.62 3.44 -6.02
CA ARG A 57 -11.15 2.34 -6.86
C ARG A 57 -12.22 1.30 -7.17
N GLY A 58 -12.98 0.79 -6.20
CA GLY A 58 -13.95 -0.30 -6.44
C GLY A 58 -14.99 0.02 -7.53
N ILE A 59 -15.93 0.93 -7.22
CA ILE A 59 -16.99 1.34 -8.17
C ILE A 59 -16.42 1.94 -9.45
N ALA A 60 -15.41 2.82 -9.34
CA ALA A 60 -14.86 3.51 -10.51
C ALA A 60 -14.12 2.55 -11.45
N ASN A 61 -13.32 1.62 -10.92
CA ASN A 61 -12.58 0.66 -11.75
C ASN A 61 -13.54 -0.30 -12.45
N VAL A 62 -14.55 -0.82 -11.73
CA VAL A 62 -15.56 -1.69 -12.36
C VAL A 62 -16.33 -0.94 -13.44
N ALA A 63 -16.80 0.28 -13.15
CA ALA A 63 -17.49 1.12 -14.12
C ALA A 63 -16.64 1.34 -15.39
N ASN A 64 -15.35 1.66 -15.20
CA ASN A 64 -14.40 1.85 -16.31
C ASN A 64 -14.18 0.56 -17.11
N VAL A 65 -13.97 -0.58 -16.44
CA VAL A 65 -13.76 -1.89 -17.09
C VAL A 65 -14.99 -2.31 -17.90
N LEU A 66 -16.19 -2.03 -17.40
CA LEU A 66 -17.44 -2.38 -18.07
C LEU A 66 -17.89 -1.34 -19.10
N GLY A 67 -17.36 -0.12 -19.06
CA GLY A 67 -17.82 1.00 -19.88
C GLY A 67 -19.23 1.47 -19.52
N ILE A 68 -19.56 1.52 -18.23
CA ILE A 68 -20.88 1.96 -17.72
C ILE A 68 -20.74 3.11 -16.72
N ASP A 69 -21.84 3.82 -16.44
CA ASP A 69 -21.86 4.85 -15.41
C ASP A 69 -21.61 4.28 -14.01
N ARG A 70 -20.94 5.06 -13.15
CA ARG A 70 -20.69 4.67 -11.75
C ARG A 70 -21.96 4.36 -10.97
N GLY A 71 -23.07 5.04 -11.28
CA GLY A 71 -24.39 4.79 -10.67
C GLY A 71 -25.02 3.45 -11.05
N ARG A 72 -24.45 2.75 -12.04
CA ARG A 72 -24.86 1.40 -12.48
C ARG A 72 -24.07 0.28 -11.79
N VAL A 73 -23.15 0.61 -10.88
CA VAL A 73 -22.38 -0.35 -10.09
C VAL A 73 -22.88 -0.34 -8.65
N VAL A 74 -23.39 -1.47 -8.18
CA VAL A 74 -23.83 -1.66 -6.80
C VAL A 74 -22.88 -2.64 -6.12
N VAL A 75 -22.29 -2.23 -5.00
CA VAL A 75 -21.39 -3.07 -4.20
C VAL A 75 -22.05 -3.40 -2.86
N HIS A 76 -22.40 -4.67 -2.71
CA HIS A 76 -22.80 -5.29 -1.46
C HIS A 76 -21.53 -5.76 -0.72
N GLN A 77 -20.99 -4.91 0.15
CA GLN A 77 -19.79 -5.25 0.92
C GLN A 77 -20.09 -6.42 1.86
N THR A 78 -19.30 -7.50 1.75
CA THR A 78 -19.39 -8.66 2.63
C THR A 78 -18.33 -8.60 3.75
N ARG A 79 -18.47 -9.44 4.77
CA ARG A 79 -17.41 -9.61 5.79
C ARG A 79 -16.17 -10.23 5.13
N ALA A 80 -15.00 -9.74 5.50
CA ALA A 80 -13.71 -10.22 4.98
C ALA A 80 -12.98 -11.10 5.99
N GLY A 81 -12.42 -12.22 5.52
CA GLY A 81 -11.52 -13.10 6.28
C GLY A 81 -10.08 -12.58 6.30
N GLY A 82 -9.90 -11.31 6.64
CA GLY A 82 -8.63 -10.58 6.58
C GLY A 82 -8.46 -9.79 5.27
N GLY A 83 -7.58 -8.79 5.30
CA GLY A 83 -7.29 -7.94 4.15
C GLY A 83 -5.91 -7.28 4.27
N PHE A 84 -5.60 -6.69 5.42
CA PHE A 84 -4.27 -6.15 5.76
C PHE A 84 -3.69 -5.12 4.76
N GLY A 85 -4.51 -4.59 3.84
CA GLY A 85 -4.07 -3.75 2.72
C GLY A 85 -4.39 -4.34 1.35
N ARG A 86 -4.42 -5.68 1.20
CA ARG A 86 -4.68 -6.36 -0.08
C ARG A 86 -6.03 -6.01 -0.69
N ARG A 87 -7.05 -5.89 0.16
CA ARG A 87 -8.45 -5.62 -0.22
C ARG A 87 -8.73 -4.12 -0.42
N LEU A 88 -7.69 -3.28 -0.43
CA LEU A 88 -7.75 -1.90 -0.95
C LEU A 88 -7.76 -1.88 -2.49
N ILE A 89 -7.24 -2.95 -3.12
CA ILE A 89 -7.24 -3.17 -4.56
C ILE A 89 -8.41 -4.09 -4.91
N ASN A 90 -9.14 -3.74 -5.98
CA ASN A 90 -10.46 -4.31 -6.31
C ASN A 90 -10.45 -5.11 -7.63
N ASP A 91 -9.31 -5.71 -7.94
CA ASP A 91 -9.07 -6.52 -9.13
C ASP A 91 -10.04 -7.72 -9.27
N PRO A 92 -10.37 -8.50 -8.22
CA PRO A 92 -11.38 -9.57 -8.31
C PRO A 92 -12.77 -9.05 -8.70
N MET A 93 -13.13 -7.83 -8.29
CA MET A 93 -14.42 -7.23 -8.64
C MET A 93 -14.47 -6.91 -10.14
N CYS A 94 -13.40 -6.32 -10.68
CA CYS A 94 -13.28 -6.04 -12.10
C CYS A 94 -13.33 -7.32 -12.95
N GLU A 95 -12.60 -8.35 -12.53
CA GLU A 95 -12.55 -9.64 -13.22
C GLU A 95 -13.93 -10.32 -13.24
N ALA A 96 -14.54 -10.51 -12.07
CA ALA A 96 -15.85 -11.15 -11.96
C ALA A 96 -16.93 -10.39 -12.76
N ALA A 97 -16.91 -9.05 -12.71
CA ALA A 97 -17.82 -8.22 -13.47
C ALA A 97 -17.64 -8.38 -14.99
N ALA A 98 -16.40 -8.36 -15.48
CA ALA A 98 -16.10 -8.51 -16.90
C ALA A 98 -16.54 -9.89 -17.42
N VAL A 99 -16.27 -10.96 -16.65
CA VAL A 99 -16.70 -12.32 -17.00
C VAL A 99 -18.23 -12.41 -17.00
N SER A 100 -18.90 -11.90 -15.97
CA SER A 100 -20.37 -11.92 -15.87
C SER A 100 -21.03 -11.21 -17.05
N LYS A 101 -20.51 -10.03 -17.46
CA LYS A 101 -20.98 -9.31 -18.66
C LYS A 101 -20.80 -10.12 -19.94
N ARG A 102 -19.66 -10.81 -20.08
CA ARG A 102 -19.33 -11.59 -21.29
C ARG A 102 -20.20 -12.83 -21.45
N ILE A 103 -20.51 -13.52 -20.35
CA ILE A 103 -21.28 -14.77 -20.40
C ILE A 103 -22.79 -14.55 -20.22
N GLY A 104 -23.21 -13.37 -19.75
CA GLY A 104 -24.62 -13.05 -19.50
C GLY A 104 -25.23 -13.80 -18.31
N ALA A 105 -24.43 -14.15 -17.30
CA ALA A 105 -24.87 -14.92 -16.14
C ALA A 105 -24.14 -14.49 -14.85
N PRO A 106 -24.69 -14.79 -13.65
CA PRO A 106 -23.99 -14.58 -12.39
C PRO A 106 -22.68 -15.39 -12.32
N VAL A 107 -21.62 -14.77 -11.82
CA VAL A 107 -20.29 -15.36 -11.68
C VAL A 107 -19.84 -15.26 -10.23
N ARG A 108 -19.46 -16.40 -9.64
CA ARG A 108 -18.72 -16.44 -8.38
C ARG A 108 -17.25 -16.74 -8.69
N LEU A 109 -16.41 -15.75 -8.47
CA LEU A 109 -14.96 -15.84 -8.63
C LEU A 109 -14.30 -16.01 -7.26
N GLN A 110 -13.39 -16.97 -7.16
CA GLN A 110 -12.48 -17.13 -6.04
C GLN A 110 -11.12 -17.54 -6.59
N TRP A 111 -10.08 -16.81 -6.21
CA TRP A 111 -8.72 -17.15 -6.58
C TRP A 111 -8.24 -18.36 -5.77
N SER A 112 -7.36 -19.15 -6.40
CA SER A 112 -6.57 -20.14 -5.66
C SER A 112 -5.63 -19.40 -4.69
N ARG A 113 -5.10 -20.10 -3.68
CA ARG A 113 -4.11 -19.47 -2.79
C ARG A 113 -2.85 -19.10 -3.60
N GLU A 114 -2.47 -19.95 -4.53
CA GLU A 114 -1.31 -19.79 -5.39
C GLU A 114 -1.44 -18.53 -6.25
N ASP A 115 -2.62 -18.31 -6.86
CA ASP A 115 -2.89 -17.09 -7.64
C ASP A 115 -2.94 -15.85 -6.75
N ASP A 116 -3.56 -15.94 -5.56
CA ASP A 116 -3.64 -14.84 -4.58
C ASP A 116 -2.28 -14.41 -4.05
N MET A 117 -1.37 -15.35 -3.81
CA MET A 117 0.02 -15.05 -3.46
C MET A 117 0.78 -14.48 -4.68
N THR A 118 0.68 -15.14 -5.84
CA THR A 118 1.43 -14.73 -7.04
C THR A 118 1.06 -13.32 -7.50
N HIS A 119 -0.22 -12.95 -7.38
CA HIS A 119 -0.76 -11.65 -7.78
C HIS A 119 -1.10 -10.76 -6.56
N ASP A 120 -0.34 -10.91 -5.47
CA ASP A 120 -0.40 -9.99 -4.34
C ASP A 120 0.22 -8.62 -4.73
N PHE A 121 -0.28 -7.56 -4.10
CA PHE A 121 0.37 -6.26 -4.08
C PHE A 121 1.30 -6.22 -2.87
N TYR A 122 2.42 -6.92 -2.94
CA TYR A 122 3.38 -7.04 -1.83
C TYR A 122 3.72 -5.67 -1.24
N ARG A 123 3.83 -5.60 0.10
CA ARG A 123 4.47 -4.44 0.74
C ARG A 123 5.88 -4.30 0.18
N ALA A 124 6.22 -3.09 -0.27
CA ALA A 124 7.50 -2.83 -0.90
C ALA A 124 8.66 -3.20 0.03
N GLY A 125 9.66 -3.88 -0.54
CA GLY A 125 10.97 -3.98 0.08
C GLY A 125 11.70 -2.64 0.05
N GLY A 126 12.80 -2.55 0.79
CA GLY A 126 13.63 -1.36 0.82
C GLY A 126 14.86 -1.50 1.70
N PHE A 127 15.72 -0.49 1.63
CA PHE A 127 16.94 -0.40 2.42
C PHE A 127 16.98 0.96 3.11
N HIS A 128 17.33 0.98 4.40
CA HIS A 128 17.50 2.21 5.15
C HIS A 128 18.95 2.34 5.58
N ALA A 129 19.57 3.48 5.27
CA ALA A 129 20.83 3.90 5.86
C ALA A 129 20.52 4.94 6.95
N VAL A 130 20.60 4.53 8.21
CA VAL A 130 20.18 5.36 9.34
C VAL A 130 21.38 5.81 10.16
N LYS A 131 21.40 7.10 10.48
CA LYS A 131 22.40 7.72 11.34
C LYS A 131 21.72 8.60 12.38
N GLY A 132 22.01 8.36 13.65
CA GLY A 132 21.45 9.11 14.78
C GLY A 132 22.52 9.64 15.72
N ALA A 133 22.24 10.77 16.37
CA ALA A 133 23.08 11.32 17.42
C ALA A 133 22.30 11.52 18.72
N VAL A 134 22.88 11.08 19.83
CA VAL A 134 22.36 11.35 21.18
C VAL A 134 23.33 12.21 21.98
N ASP A 135 22.78 13.13 22.78
CA ASP A 135 23.56 13.95 23.70
C ASP A 135 23.94 13.19 24.99
N GLN A 136 24.66 13.86 25.88
CA GLN A 136 25.08 13.28 27.18
C GLN A 136 23.91 12.97 28.13
N ALA A 137 22.75 13.60 27.91
CA ALA A 137 21.51 13.30 28.64
C ALA A 137 20.72 12.15 28.00
N GLY A 138 21.22 11.56 26.90
CA GLY A 138 20.57 10.47 26.18
C GLY A 138 19.45 10.91 25.25
N ARG A 139 19.31 12.21 24.96
CA ARG A 139 18.26 12.73 24.07
C ARG A 139 18.71 12.61 22.62
N LEU A 140 17.80 12.20 21.74
CA LEU A 140 18.01 12.23 20.30
C LEU A 140 18.04 13.69 19.81
N ILE A 141 19.14 14.09 19.18
CA ILE A 141 19.39 15.48 18.77
C ILE A 141 19.66 15.64 17.27
N ALA A 142 19.97 14.55 16.57
CA ALA A 142 19.96 14.49 15.12
C ALA A 142 19.54 13.11 14.62
N PHE A 143 18.85 13.07 13.49
CA PHE A 143 18.43 11.85 12.80
C PHE A 143 18.56 12.03 11.28
N GLN A 144 19.17 11.05 10.62
CA GLN A 144 19.27 10.99 9.18
C GLN A 144 18.83 9.59 8.73
N ASP A 145 17.93 9.51 7.76
CA ASP A 145 17.53 8.28 7.09
C ASP A 145 17.54 8.47 5.57
N HIS A 146 18.23 7.56 4.88
CA HIS A 146 18.13 7.42 3.44
C HIS A 146 17.46 6.09 3.10
N LEU A 147 16.21 6.17 2.66
CA LEU A 147 15.43 5.05 2.15
C LEU A 147 15.67 4.85 0.66
N ILE A 148 16.08 3.65 0.29
CA ILE A 148 16.06 3.16 -1.10
C ILE A 148 14.89 2.20 -1.25
N THR A 149 13.93 2.49 -2.14
CA THR A 149 12.72 1.68 -2.32
C THR A 149 12.42 1.38 -3.79
N MET A 150 11.27 0.76 -4.05
CA MET A 150 10.84 0.35 -5.38
C MET A 150 9.95 1.41 -6.00
N THR A 151 10.12 1.63 -7.30
CA THR A 151 9.25 2.47 -8.14
C THR A 151 8.67 1.61 -9.26
N HIS A 152 7.56 2.06 -9.86
CA HIS A 152 7.00 1.39 -11.05
C HIS A 152 7.40 2.09 -12.37
N ASP A 153 7.96 3.30 -12.29
CA ASP A 153 8.20 4.20 -13.42
C ASP A 153 9.51 5.00 -13.27
N ASP A 154 10.41 4.58 -12.38
CA ASP A 154 11.66 5.26 -12.03
C ASP A 154 11.47 6.70 -11.52
N LYS A 155 10.25 7.08 -11.12
CA LYS A 155 9.93 8.43 -10.66
C LYS A 155 9.27 8.42 -9.29
N GLU A 156 8.24 7.61 -9.13
CA GLU A 156 7.42 7.61 -7.93
C GLU A 156 7.52 6.27 -7.19
N PRO A 157 7.69 6.28 -5.86
CA PRO A 157 7.61 5.07 -5.05
C PRO A 157 6.30 4.33 -5.27
N VAL A 158 6.37 3.00 -5.29
CA VAL A 158 5.16 2.18 -5.30
C VAL A 158 4.33 2.42 -4.02
N SER A 159 3.03 2.13 -4.10
CA SER A 159 2.13 2.24 -2.95
C SER A 159 2.68 1.48 -1.73
N GLY A 160 2.82 2.17 -0.60
CA GLY A 160 3.37 1.61 0.64
C GLY A 160 4.90 1.59 0.71
N GLY A 161 5.61 2.15 -0.28
CA GLY A 161 7.06 2.36 -0.26
C GLY A 161 7.50 3.81 -0.02
N ASN A 162 6.58 4.77 0.01
CA ASN A 162 6.95 6.18 0.21
C ASN A 162 7.43 6.45 1.65
N MET A 163 8.37 7.37 1.80
CA MET A 163 8.71 7.98 3.10
C MET A 163 8.27 9.44 3.05
N SER A 164 7.42 9.83 3.98
CA SER A 164 6.93 11.21 4.03
C SER A 164 7.95 12.11 4.75
N GLU A 165 7.89 13.41 4.45
CA GLU A 165 8.77 14.41 5.07
C GLU A 165 8.51 14.59 6.58
N ASP A 166 7.32 14.18 7.04
CA ASP A 166 6.88 14.23 8.43
C ASP A 166 7.03 12.89 9.17
N GLU A 167 7.75 11.92 8.58
CA GLU A 167 8.01 10.65 9.23
C GLU A 167 8.78 10.87 10.55
N PRO A 168 8.31 10.35 11.70
CA PRO A 168 9.02 10.51 12.96
C PRO A 168 10.50 10.06 12.85
N PRO A 169 11.45 10.83 13.40
CA PRO A 169 11.27 11.92 14.36
C PRO A 169 11.17 13.33 13.74
N ALA A 170 10.86 13.48 12.44
CA ALA A 170 10.64 14.79 11.84
C ALA A 170 9.58 15.58 12.63
N GLY A 171 9.81 16.88 12.83
CA GLY A 171 8.97 17.74 13.67
C GLY A 171 9.08 17.51 15.19
N LEU A 172 9.76 16.44 15.65
CA LEU A 172 9.97 16.17 17.08
C LEU A 172 11.37 16.58 17.56
N ILE A 173 12.35 16.67 16.65
CA ILE A 173 13.71 17.12 16.94
C ILE A 173 14.17 18.14 15.91
N GLU A 174 15.17 18.95 16.27
CA GLU A 174 15.61 20.10 15.46
C GLU A 174 16.35 19.71 14.18
N ASN A 175 17.13 18.62 14.21
CA ASN A 175 18.03 18.24 13.11
C ASN A 175 17.59 16.90 12.53
N VAL A 176 16.87 16.94 11.40
CA VAL A 176 16.36 15.76 10.72
C VAL A 176 16.64 15.86 9.23
N GLU A 177 17.18 14.80 8.65
CA GLU A 177 17.31 14.67 7.21
C GLU A 177 16.73 13.34 6.73
N LEU A 178 15.68 13.41 5.91
CA LEU A 178 15.06 12.24 5.29
C LEU A 178 15.28 12.32 3.78
N ARG A 179 15.80 11.26 3.18
CA ARG A 179 16.04 11.16 1.73
C ARG A 179 15.42 9.88 1.20
N GLN A 180 14.78 9.95 0.04
CA GLN A 180 14.23 8.78 -0.65
C GLN A 180 14.73 8.74 -2.09
N THR A 181 15.14 7.56 -2.56
CA THR A 181 15.53 7.28 -3.94
C THR A 181 15.00 5.94 -4.41
#